data_AF-A0A2R7QJB9-F1
#
_entry.id   AF-A0A2R7QJB9-F1
#
_cell.length_a   1.000
_cell.length_b   1.000
_cell.length_c   1.000
_cell.angle_alpha   90.00
_cell.angle_beta   90.00
_cell.angle_gamma   90.00
#
_symmetry.space_group_name_H-M   'P 1'
#
loop_
_entity.id
_entity.type
_entity.pdbx_description
1 polymer ?
#
loop_
_entity_poly.entity_id
_entity_poly.type
_entity_poly.pdbx_seq_one_letter_code
_entity_poly.pdbx_strand_id
1 'polypeptide(L)'
;MIRRFSPWLLVLWVGHLTGCTPAPVYQGIDMSAHNSVALAPVCVGQFALQFPRDGVASWHVNLDWAAVERLPARLHNATGFWAHVHARRDSLAAQPHDTEPSLLSHYEQVGENAALLLHREE
;
A
#
# COMPACT_ATOMS: atom_id res chain seq x y z
N MET A 1 23.25 -6.03 -22.66
CA MET A 1 22.73 -4.70 -22.30
C MET A 1 21.57 -4.92 -21.35
N ILE A 2 21.79 -4.76 -20.04
CA ILE A 2 20.81 -5.10 -18.99
C ILE A 2 19.82 -3.93 -18.92
N ARG A 3 18.62 -4.09 -19.50
CA ARG A 3 17.55 -3.10 -19.39
C ARG A 3 16.93 -3.22 -18.00
N ARG A 4 17.17 -2.21 -17.16
CA ARG A 4 16.48 -2.04 -15.88
C ARG A 4 15.00 -1.77 -16.17
N PHE A 5 14.14 -2.63 -15.64
CA PHE A 5 12.68 -2.47 -15.61
C PHE A 5 12.26 -2.25 -14.15
N SER A 6 11.77 -1.06 -13.78
CA SER A 6 10.92 -0.75 -12.60
C SER A 6 10.96 0.77 -12.30
N PRO A 7 9.87 1.37 -11.75
CA PRO A 7 8.86 0.74 -10.89
C PRO A 7 7.43 0.77 -11.43
N TRP A 8 6.70 -0.30 -11.12
CA TRP A 8 5.30 -0.49 -11.48
C TRP A 8 4.42 0.11 -10.38
N LEU A 9 3.55 1.07 -10.69
CA LEU A 9 2.59 1.58 -9.71
C LEU A 9 1.42 0.60 -9.56
N LEU A 10 1.55 -0.33 -8.62
CA LEU A 10 0.51 -1.26 -8.22
C LEU A 10 -0.36 -0.61 -7.13
N VAL A 11 -1.56 -0.15 -7.47
CA VAL A 11 -2.53 0.34 -6.48
C VAL A 11 -3.32 -0.84 -5.93
N LEU A 12 -2.76 -1.52 -4.93
CA LEU A 12 -3.43 -2.59 -4.19
C LEU A 12 -4.35 -2.00 -3.12
N TRP A 13 -5.65 -2.24 -3.26
CA TRP A 13 -6.56 -2.18 -2.12
C TRP A 13 -6.40 -3.47 -1.32
N VAL A 14 -5.74 -3.36 -0.16
CA VAL A 14 -5.67 -4.46 0.79
C VAL A 14 -6.96 -4.47 1.61
N GLY A 15 -7.99 -5.10 1.05
CA GLY A 15 -9.17 -5.51 1.80
C GLY A 15 -8.78 -6.56 2.81
N HIS A 16 -9.02 -6.27 4.10
CA HIS A 16 -8.83 -7.17 5.23
C HIS A 16 -7.63 -8.12 5.07
N LEU A 17 -6.43 -7.66 5.41
CA LEU A 17 -5.46 -8.58 6.01
C LEU A 17 -6.14 -9.12 7.26
N THR A 18 -6.75 -10.30 7.11
CA THR A 18 -7.16 -11.14 8.23
C THR A 18 -6.00 -11.13 9.21
N GLY A 19 -6.29 -10.68 10.44
CA GLY A 19 -5.31 -10.28 11.41
C GLY A 19 -4.19 -11.30 11.61
N CYS A 20 -3.09 -10.83 12.19
CA CYS A 20 -1.96 -11.67 12.58
C CYS A 20 -2.47 -12.98 13.17
N THR A 21 -2.14 -14.11 12.56
CA THR A 21 -2.14 -15.37 13.29
C THR A 21 -1.16 -15.15 14.45
N PRO A 22 -1.60 -15.20 15.72
CA PRO A 22 -0.68 -14.97 16.82
C PRO A 22 0.38 -16.07 16.76
N ALA A 23 1.61 -15.69 16.40
CA ALA A 23 2.76 -16.54 16.66
C ALA A 23 2.83 -16.81 18.18
N PRO A 24 3.26 -18.01 18.61
CA PRO A 24 3.38 -18.30 20.03
C PRO A 24 4.24 -17.21 20.69
N VAL A 25 3.70 -16.66 21.78
CA VAL A 25 4.33 -15.59 22.56
C VAL A 25 5.75 -16.03 22.90
N TYR A 26 6.75 -15.36 22.32
CA TYR A 26 8.13 -15.54 22.73
C TYR A 26 8.22 -15.06 24.19
N GLN A 27 8.44 -15.97 25.14
CA GLN A 27 8.69 -15.66 26.55
C GLN A 27 10.11 -15.06 26.72
N GLY A 28 10.39 -14.01 25.96
CA GLY A 28 11.55 -13.16 26.20
C GLY A 28 11.32 -12.34 27.46
N ILE A 29 12.38 -12.17 28.24
CA ILE A 29 12.50 -11.43 29.51
C ILE A 29 11.46 -10.30 29.59
N ASP A 30 10.68 -10.29 30.67
CA ASP A 30 9.70 -9.27 30.98
C ASP A 30 10.37 -7.92 31.25
N MET A 31 10.61 -7.15 30.18
CA MET A 31 11.10 -5.78 30.24
C MET A 31 9.99 -4.79 30.71
N SER A 32 8.76 -5.25 30.95
CA SER A 32 7.65 -4.41 31.42
C SER A 32 7.75 -4.06 32.92
N ALA A 33 8.53 -4.82 33.70
CA ALA A 33 8.83 -4.49 35.09
C ALA A 33 9.60 -3.15 35.27
N HIS A 34 10.14 -2.58 34.18
CA HIS A 34 10.88 -1.32 34.19
C HIS A 34 10.35 -0.25 33.22
N ASN A 35 9.23 -0.49 32.54
CA ASN A 35 8.67 0.46 31.57
C ASN A 35 7.19 0.71 31.85
N SER A 36 6.85 1.90 32.36
CA SER A 36 5.47 2.33 32.65
C SER A 36 4.64 2.68 31.40
N VAL A 37 5.16 2.40 30.20
CA VAL A 37 4.50 2.71 28.94
C VAL A 37 3.53 1.59 28.60
N ALA A 38 2.22 1.89 28.58
CA ALA A 38 1.21 0.93 28.15
C ALA A 38 1.44 0.55 26.69
N LEU A 39 1.57 -0.76 26.41
CA LEU A 39 1.78 -1.28 25.05
C LEU A 39 0.49 -1.89 24.48
N ALA A 40 0.33 -1.81 23.15
CA ALA A 40 -0.75 -2.43 22.39
C ALA A 40 -0.17 -3.22 21.20
N PRO A 41 -0.73 -4.40 20.87
CA PRO A 41 -0.29 -5.17 19.71
C PRO A 41 -0.76 -4.50 18.41
N VAL A 42 0.14 -4.37 17.43
CA VAL A 42 -0.14 -3.88 16.07
C VAL A 42 0.38 -4.91 15.06
N CYS A 43 -0.43 -5.16 14.04
CA CYS A 43 -0.06 -6.03 12.93
C CYS A 43 0.69 -5.27 11.85
N VAL A 44 1.90 -5.73 11.53
CA VAL A 44 2.72 -5.23 10.41
C VAL A 44 3.09 -6.43 9.53
N GLY A 45 2.44 -6.55 8.39
CA GLY A 45 2.56 -7.74 7.53
C GLY A 45 2.11 -9.00 8.28
N GLN A 46 3.02 -9.97 8.44
CA GLN A 46 2.78 -11.22 9.16
C GLN A 46 3.20 -11.18 10.65
N PHE A 47 3.73 -10.05 11.12
CA PHE A 47 4.27 -9.92 12.47
C PHE A 47 3.32 -9.15 13.39
N ALA A 48 3.24 -9.60 14.64
CA ALA A 48 2.64 -8.84 15.74
C ALA A 48 3.74 -8.14 16.54
N LEU A 49 3.71 -6.81 16.58
CA LEU A 49 4.66 -5.98 17.31
C LEU A 49 3.93 -5.21 18.41
N GLN A 50 4.59 -4.97 19.55
CA GLN A 50 4.03 -4.15 20.62
C GLN A 50 4.49 -2.69 20.48
N PHE A 51 3.55 -1.76 20.39
CA PHE A 51 3.82 -0.31 20.32
C PHE A 51 3.18 0.43 21.50
N PRO A 52 3.69 1.60 21.91
CA PRO A 52 3.03 2.46 22.89
C PRO A 52 1.58 2.76 22.48
N ARG A 53 0.64 2.52 23.38
CA ARG A 53 -0.81 2.66 23.12
C ARG A 53 -1.17 4.05 22.61
N ASP A 54 -0.55 5.08 23.17
CA ASP A 54 -0.82 6.49 22.85
C ASP A 54 0.29 7.11 21.96
N GLY A 55 1.19 6.27 21.42
CA GLY A 55 2.23 6.70 20.51
C GLY A 55 1.70 6.91 19.09
N VAL A 56 2.22 7.90 18.38
CA VAL A 56 1.98 8.04 16.93
C VAL A 56 2.69 6.90 16.21
N ALA A 57 1.91 5.95 15.66
CA ALA A 57 2.44 4.85 14.86
C ALA A 57 2.38 5.20 13.37
N SER A 58 3.54 5.14 12.71
CA SER A 58 3.65 5.17 11.25
C SER A 58 4.53 4.02 10.79
N TRP A 59 4.11 3.26 9.78
CA TRP A 59 4.91 2.23 9.15
C TRP A 59 4.75 2.31 7.64
N HIS A 60 5.79 1.91 6.92
CA HIS A 60 5.85 1.90 5.46
C HIS A 60 6.33 0.52 5.01
N VAL A 61 5.74 -0.01 3.95
CA VAL A 61 6.19 -1.26 3.31
C VAL A 61 6.73 -0.90 1.94
N ASN A 62 8.02 -1.19 1.74
CA ASN A 62 8.64 -1.19 0.44
C ASN A 62 8.62 -2.62 -0.08
N LEU A 63 8.06 -2.81 -1.27
CA LEU A 63 8.31 -4.00 -2.07
C LEU A 63 9.48 -3.66 -3.00
N ASP A 64 10.35 -4.62 -3.32
CA ASP A 64 11.62 -4.39 -4.05
C ASP A 64 11.46 -3.61 -5.38
N TRP A 65 10.24 -3.53 -5.91
CA TRP A 65 9.90 -2.92 -7.19
C TRP A 65 8.72 -1.93 -7.11
N ALA A 66 8.19 -1.64 -5.92
CA ALA A 66 7.07 -0.72 -5.72
C ALA A 66 6.96 -0.16 -4.29
N ALA A 67 6.54 1.10 -4.16
CA ALA A 67 6.11 1.67 -2.89
C ALA A 67 4.62 1.37 -2.68
N VAL A 68 4.26 0.89 -1.49
CA VAL A 68 2.86 0.71 -1.11
C VAL A 68 2.46 1.88 -0.22
N GLU A 69 1.58 2.73 -0.76
CA GLU A 69 1.05 3.87 -0.02
C GLU A 69 -0.39 3.63 0.40
N ARG A 70 -0.71 4.00 1.63
CA ARG A 70 -2.09 4.01 2.10
C ARG A 70 -2.81 5.22 1.52
N LEU A 71 -3.89 4.98 0.80
CA LEU A 71 -4.74 6.07 0.30
C LEU A 71 -5.25 6.94 1.46
N PRO A 72 -5.44 8.26 1.25
CA PRO A 72 -6.06 9.14 2.23
C PRO A 72 -7.45 8.66 2.66
N ALA A 73 -7.84 8.92 3.92
CA ALA A 73 -9.09 8.43 4.51
C ALA A 73 -10.35 8.79 3.70
N ARG A 74 -10.36 9.96 3.02
CA ARG A 74 -11.46 10.38 2.14
C ARG A 74 -11.73 9.41 0.97
N LEU A 75 -10.75 8.57 0.63
CA LEU A 75 -10.83 7.57 -0.44
C LEU A 75 -11.14 6.16 0.08
N HIS A 76 -11.39 5.97 1.39
CA HIS A 76 -11.71 4.65 1.99
C HIS A 76 -13.17 4.25 1.78
N ASN A 77 -13.76 4.61 0.64
CA ASN A 77 -15.09 4.21 0.21
C ASN A 77 -15.07 3.96 -1.30
N ALA A 78 -15.96 3.10 -1.80
CA ALA A 78 -15.95 2.66 -3.20
C ALA A 78 -16.06 3.83 -4.19
N THR A 79 -16.95 4.79 -3.93
CA THR A 79 -17.13 5.96 -4.80
C THR A 79 -15.87 6.82 -4.87
N GLY A 80 -15.26 7.12 -3.73
CA GLY A 80 -14.03 7.91 -3.66
C GLY A 80 -12.85 7.18 -4.30
N PHE A 81 -12.74 5.88 -4.08
CA PHE A 81 -11.72 5.04 -4.70
C PHE A 81 -11.84 5.06 -6.23
N TRP A 82 -13.00 4.74 -6.78
CA TRP A 82 -13.21 4.66 -8.23
C TRP A 82 -13.10 6.03 -8.91
N ALA A 83 -13.61 7.10 -8.27
CA ALA A 83 -13.42 8.45 -8.77
C ALA A 83 -11.93 8.82 -8.87
N HIS A 84 -11.12 8.44 -7.88
CA HIS A 84 -9.69 8.68 -7.90
C HIS A 84 -8.97 7.89 -9.01
N VAL A 85 -9.30 6.60 -9.15
CA VAL A 85 -8.75 5.72 -10.20
C VAL A 85 -9.08 6.26 -11.60
N HIS A 86 -10.33 6.62 -11.86
CA HIS A 86 -10.74 7.14 -13.16
C HIS A 86 -10.11 8.50 -13.48
N ALA A 87 -10.03 9.40 -12.49
CA ALA A 87 -9.34 10.68 -12.66
C ALA A 87 -7.88 10.48 -13.06
N ARG A 88 -7.17 9.52 -12.44
CA ARG A 88 -5.78 9.21 -12.80
C ARG A 88 -5.67 8.58 -14.19
N ARG A 89 -6.56 7.64 -14.53
CA ARG A 89 -6.63 7.03 -15.87
C ARG A 89 -6.80 8.10 -16.95
N ASP A 90 -7.79 8.97 -16.79
CA ASP A 90 -8.13 9.99 -17.78
C ASP A 90 -7.01 11.03 -17.92
N SER A 91 -6.37 11.40 -16.80
CA SER A 91 -5.18 12.25 -16.80
C SER A 91 -4.01 11.63 -17.59
N LEU A 92 -3.75 10.32 -17.44
CA LEU A 92 -2.69 9.64 -18.19
C LEU A 92 -3.03 9.47 -19.67
N ALA A 93 -4.29 9.19 -19.99
CA ALA A 93 -4.76 9.05 -21.37
C ALA A 93 -4.73 10.38 -22.15
N ALA A 94 -4.87 11.51 -21.45
CA ALA A 94 -4.82 12.84 -22.05
C ALA A 94 -3.38 13.35 -22.30
N GLN A 95 -2.36 12.72 -21.71
CA GLN A 95 -0.97 13.14 -21.87
C GLN A 95 -0.35 12.45 -23.10
N PRO A 96 0.27 13.21 -24.02
CA PRO A 96 0.93 12.66 -25.20
C PRO A 96 2.21 11.89 -24.82
N HIS A 97 2.63 10.98 -25.70
CA HIS A 97 3.92 10.29 -25.61
C HIS A 97 4.59 10.32 -26.99
N ASP A 98 5.91 10.37 -27.04
CA ASP A 98 6.64 10.56 -28.31
C ASP A 98 6.43 9.42 -29.32
N THR A 99 6.26 8.20 -28.83
CA THR A 99 6.14 6.99 -29.67
C THR A 99 4.80 6.28 -29.58
N GLU A 100 3.86 6.78 -28.77
CA GLU A 100 2.58 6.09 -28.47
C GLU A 100 1.43 7.09 -28.44
N PRO A 101 0.16 6.66 -28.59
CA PRO A 101 -0.98 7.57 -28.58
C PRO A 101 -1.17 8.35 -27.28
N SER A 102 -0.75 7.79 -26.14
CA SER A 102 -0.79 8.45 -24.82
C SER A 102 0.18 7.81 -23.83
N LEU A 103 0.41 8.46 -22.69
CA LEU A 103 1.17 7.87 -21.58
C LEU A 103 0.50 6.62 -21.00
N LEU A 104 -0.83 6.50 -21.08
CA LEU A 104 -1.56 5.33 -20.60
C LEU A 104 -1.38 4.15 -21.56
N SER A 105 -0.67 3.12 -21.11
CA SER A 105 -0.47 1.88 -21.87
C SER A 105 -1.56 0.84 -21.62
N HIS A 106 -2.06 0.76 -20.39
CA HIS A 106 -3.07 -0.23 -20.02
C HIS A 106 -3.90 0.19 -18.81
N TYR A 107 -5.17 -0.22 -18.81
CA TYR A 107 -6.07 -0.08 -17.68
C TYR A 107 -6.89 -1.37 -17.53
N GLU A 108 -6.90 -1.92 -16.32
CA GLU A 108 -7.71 -3.07 -15.95
C GLU A 108 -8.33 -2.85 -14.57
N GLN A 109 -9.61 -3.18 -14.44
CA GLN A 109 -10.25 -3.33 -13.13
C GLN A 109 -10.09 -4.78 -12.67
N VAL A 110 -9.47 -4.98 -11.51
CA VAL A 110 -9.20 -6.28 -10.91
C VAL A 110 -10.23 -6.53 -9.80
N GLY A 111 -11.27 -7.28 -10.14
CA GLY A 111 -12.39 -7.52 -9.22
C GLY A 111 -13.15 -6.25 -8.83
N GLU A 112 -13.68 -6.22 -7.61
CA GLU A 112 -14.56 -5.13 -7.17
C GLU A 112 -13.82 -3.93 -6.56
N ASN A 113 -12.56 -4.11 -6.13
CA ASN A 113 -11.88 -3.16 -5.26
C ASN A 113 -10.46 -2.79 -5.69
N ALA A 114 -9.98 -3.26 -6.84
CA ALA A 114 -8.63 -2.96 -7.30
C ALA A 114 -8.59 -2.56 -8.77
N ALA A 115 -7.58 -1.78 -9.14
CA ALA A 115 -7.34 -1.37 -10.51
C ALA A 115 -5.83 -1.37 -10.80
N LEU A 116 -5.48 -1.78 -12.01
CA LEU A 116 -4.14 -1.73 -12.55
C LEU A 116 -4.08 -0.64 -13.63
N LEU A 117 -3.16 0.31 -13.46
CA LEU A 117 -2.87 1.34 -14.45
C LEU A 117 -1.39 1.20 -14.81
N LEU A 118 -1.11 0.87 -16.07
CA LEU A 118 0.24 0.83 -16.60
C LEU A 118 0.46 2.08 -17.46
N HIS A 119 1.50 2.82 -17.16
CA HIS A 119 1.89 3.99 -17.93
C HIS A 119 3.37 3.93 -18.32
N ARG A 120 3.73 4.66 -19.38
CA ARG A 120 5.13 4.89 -19.74
C ARG A 120 5.70 6.05 -18.91
N GLU A 121 7.02 6.10 -18.87
CA GLU A 121 7.74 7.32 -18.48
C GLU A 121 7.91 8.19 -19.73
N GLU A 122 8.04 9.50 -19.53
CA GLU A 122 8.43 10.44 -20.60
C GLU A 122 9.88 10.19 -21.06
#